data_AF-A0AAW6TY64-F1
#
_entry.id   AF-A0AAW6TY64-F1
#
_cell.length_a   1.000
_cell.length_b   1.000
_cell.length_c   1.000
_cell.angle_alpha   90.00
_cell.angle_beta   90.00
_cell.angle_gamma   90.00
#
_symmetry.space_group_name_H-M   'P 1'
#
loop_
_entity.id
_entity.type
_entity.pdbx_description
1 polymer ?
#
loop_
_entity_poly.entity_id
_entity_poly.type
_entity_poly.pdbx_seq_one_letter_code
_entity_poly.pdbx_strand_id
1 'polypeptide(L)'
;MLTNSFIQVPGVGLKSEEEIWRKGVHSWEEFEANEAALDLSPGKIGKIKTWLAACSERLEKKDAAFFASLLPKSEFWRLYPEFKDRVAFVDIETTGLSPYYDEITLVGLFDGREYKAYIAGHNLDDFPKDFASYQLMITFNGSLFDVPFLRKRFPCIAWPAHIDLRFFLRRLGFAGGLKVVERDLGIRRPDEMAGLDGFDATVFWNRYVHGNIEGLRMLVDYNREDVRNLQTLMDIGYDLMQKRVLPAAEHARRPIQEIERPPKSRPTGVRRVGDTQVELRAGKKTYLMVIPRKKQRTIAPLLRKLGGAKEAPPVVGIDLTGSEKRASGWAVLQGNHAEARLINTDEELIAETVKAAPRIVSIDSPLSIPGGKRAGPGPEAKAIAELGIMRGCERTLRRRGIYVYPCLLPSMRGLTRRGIRLAEEFKQLGFEVIESYPGAAQDIIGIIRKKVDIQELKQGLLDFGIDGDFNNGKINHDELDAVTSALVAYFYLAGSYEGLGNEQEGYLIIPQAYR
;
A
#
# COMPACT_ATOMS: atom_id res chain seq x y z
N MET A 1 27.27 -16.37 -0.33
CA MET A 1 27.38 -16.57 1.12
C MET A 1 26.97 -17.96 1.56
N LEU A 2 26.12 -18.69 0.81
CA LEU A 2 25.70 -20.04 1.21
C LEU A 2 26.87 -20.98 1.49
N THR A 3 27.86 -21.00 0.59
CA THR A 3 29.07 -21.85 0.72
C THR A 3 29.94 -21.51 1.93
N ASN A 4 29.72 -20.35 2.54
CA ASN A 4 30.41 -19.89 3.75
C ASN A 4 29.56 -20.06 5.01
N SER A 5 28.37 -20.64 4.89
CA SER A 5 27.38 -20.73 5.95
C SER A 5 27.15 -22.17 6.36
N PHE A 6 26.80 -22.41 7.63
CA PHE A 6 26.45 -23.72 8.16
C PHE A 6 25.04 -23.76 8.77
N ILE A 7 24.35 -22.61 8.89
CA ILE A 7 23.02 -22.51 9.51
C ILE A 7 21.91 -23.25 8.75
N GLN A 8 22.12 -23.58 7.47
CA GLN A 8 21.21 -24.43 6.70
C GLN A 8 21.27 -25.90 7.15
N VAL A 9 22.26 -26.30 7.94
CA VAL A 9 22.36 -27.66 8.52
C VAL A 9 21.46 -27.75 9.75
N PRO A 10 20.48 -28.68 9.80
CA PRO A 10 19.61 -28.83 10.97
C PRO A 10 20.37 -29.10 12.26
N GLY A 11 20.19 -28.22 13.25
CA GLY A 11 20.89 -28.27 14.53
C GLY A 11 22.17 -27.43 14.60
N VAL A 12 22.49 -26.67 13.56
CA VAL A 12 23.52 -25.62 13.58
C VAL A 12 22.82 -24.26 13.59
N GLY A 13 22.94 -23.53 14.69
CA GLY A 13 22.45 -22.16 14.81
C GLY A 13 23.55 -21.13 14.59
N LEU A 14 23.20 -19.84 14.61
CA LEU A 14 24.14 -18.72 14.42
C LEU A 14 25.37 -18.82 15.34
N LYS A 15 25.17 -19.10 16.64
CA LYS A 15 26.27 -19.26 17.59
C LYS A 15 27.21 -20.42 17.25
N SER A 16 26.66 -21.52 16.73
CA SER A 16 27.46 -22.67 16.32
C SER A 16 28.23 -22.38 15.04
N GLU A 17 27.63 -21.67 14.08
CA GLU A 17 28.31 -21.18 12.88
C GLU A 17 29.47 -20.25 13.24
N GLU A 18 29.24 -19.28 14.12
CA GLU A 18 30.30 -18.38 14.62
C GLU A 18 31.45 -19.15 15.28
N GLU A 19 31.16 -20.22 16.03
CA GLU A 19 32.20 -21.06 16.62
C GLU A 19 33.00 -21.84 15.57
N ILE A 20 32.32 -22.38 14.55
CA ILE A 20 32.96 -23.07 13.41
C ILE A 20 33.90 -22.10 12.69
N TRP A 21 33.44 -20.88 12.39
CA TRP A 21 34.27 -19.83 11.82
C TRP A 21 35.46 -19.45 12.71
N ARG A 22 35.25 -19.31 14.03
CA ARG A 22 36.34 -18.98 14.97
C ARG A 22 37.42 -20.06 15.03
N LYS A 23 37.08 -21.30 14.69
CA LYS A 23 38.00 -22.44 14.59
C LYS A 23 38.68 -22.56 13.22
N GLY A 24 38.53 -21.56 12.36
CA GLY A 24 39.23 -21.48 11.06
C GLY A 24 38.54 -22.22 9.92
N VAL A 25 37.28 -22.62 10.10
CA VAL A 25 36.50 -23.31 9.07
C VAL A 25 35.45 -22.35 8.52
N HIS A 26 35.73 -21.71 7.38
CA HIS A 26 34.91 -20.61 6.84
C HIS A 26 34.08 -20.99 5.61
N SER A 27 34.28 -22.18 5.07
CA SER A 27 33.53 -22.67 3.92
C SER A 27 33.23 -24.17 3.98
N TRP A 28 32.32 -24.63 3.12
CA TRP A 28 32.02 -26.06 2.98
C TRP A 28 33.24 -26.87 2.53
N GLU A 29 34.07 -26.30 1.65
CA GLU A 29 35.32 -26.91 1.19
C GLU A 29 36.34 -27.02 2.33
N GLU A 30 36.51 -25.95 3.11
CA GLU A 30 37.40 -25.95 4.27
C GLU A 30 36.92 -26.90 5.38
N PHE A 31 35.61 -27.17 5.47
CA PHE A 31 35.06 -28.07 6.46
C PHE A 31 35.62 -29.48 6.31
N GLU A 32 35.71 -30.00 5.09
CA GLU A 32 36.26 -31.35 4.86
C GLU A 32 37.73 -31.45 5.25
N ALA A 33 38.50 -30.40 5.01
CA ALA A 33 39.93 -30.36 5.32
C ALA A 33 40.23 -30.12 6.81
N ASN A 34 39.35 -29.42 7.53
CA ASN A 34 39.64 -28.89 8.87
C ASN A 34 38.65 -29.35 9.96
N GLU A 35 37.74 -30.29 9.67
CA GLU A 35 36.76 -30.78 10.64
C GLU A 35 37.38 -31.34 11.93
N ALA A 36 38.62 -31.85 11.87
CA ALA A 36 39.34 -32.36 13.03
C ALA A 36 39.67 -31.26 14.07
N ALA A 37 39.70 -30.00 13.66
CA ALA A 37 39.87 -28.85 14.54
C ALA A 37 38.55 -28.44 15.25
N LEU A 38 37.43 -29.02 14.86
CA LEU A 38 36.13 -28.75 15.45
C LEU A 38 35.91 -29.69 16.64
N ASP A 39 35.75 -29.13 17.86
CA ASP A 39 35.33 -29.89 19.06
C ASP A 39 33.86 -30.40 18.96
N LEU A 40 33.55 -31.19 17.95
CA LEU A 40 32.24 -31.75 17.66
C LEU A 40 32.31 -33.28 17.71
N SER A 41 31.21 -33.91 18.14
CA SER A 41 31.15 -35.37 18.13
C SER A 41 31.19 -35.94 16.71
N PRO A 42 31.74 -37.16 16.50
CA PRO A 42 31.78 -37.79 15.18
C PRO A 42 30.41 -37.87 14.50
N GLY A 43 29.35 -38.12 15.27
CA GLY A 43 27.97 -38.12 14.76
C GLY A 43 27.50 -36.75 14.26
N LYS A 44 27.90 -35.66 14.93
CA LYS A 44 27.58 -34.30 14.49
C LYS A 44 28.36 -33.90 13.24
N ILE A 45 29.65 -34.27 13.16
CA ILE A 45 30.48 -34.08 11.97
C ILE A 45 29.87 -34.83 10.77
N GLY A 46 29.54 -36.12 10.93
CA GLY A 46 28.90 -36.91 9.87
C GLY A 46 27.55 -36.35 9.41
N LYS A 47 26.75 -35.82 10.35
CA LYS A 47 25.51 -35.10 10.02
C LYS A 47 25.79 -33.85 9.19
N ILE A 48 26.76 -33.02 9.59
CA ILE A 48 27.12 -31.80 8.84
C ILE A 48 27.55 -32.17 7.42
N LYS A 49 28.47 -33.11 7.26
CA LYS A 49 28.92 -33.59 5.93
C LYS A 49 27.76 -34.03 5.04
N THR A 50 26.85 -34.84 5.56
CA THR A 50 25.68 -35.32 4.83
C THR A 50 24.82 -34.15 4.32
N TRP A 51 24.59 -33.15 5.17
CA TRP A 51 23.81 -31.98 4.78
C TRP A 51 24.55 -31.04 3.83
N LEU A 52 25.87 -30.87 3.98
CA LEU A 52 26.67 -30.06 3.06
C LEU A 52 26.74 -30.68 1.66
N ALA A 53 26.81 -32.01 1.55
CA ALA A 53 26.71 -32.71 0.28
C ALA A 53 25.34 -32.45 -0.39
N ALA A 54 24.24 -32.60 0.36
CA ALA A 54 22.90 -32.28 -0.13
C ALA A 54 22.75 -30.79 -0.51
N CYS A 55 23.33 -29.88 0.26
CA CYS A 55 23.34 -28.45 -0.06
C CYS A 55 24.12 -28.16 -1.35
N SER A 56 25.26 -28.81 -1.57
CA SER A 56 26.06 -28.65 -2.78
C SER A 56 25.27 -29.09 -4.02
N GLU A 57 24.66 -30.28 -3.99
CA GLU A 57 23.79 -30.77 -5.08
C GLU A 57 22.62 -29.81 -5.37
N ARG A 58 21.98 -29.28 -4.33
CA ARG A 58 20.84 -28.36 -4.46
C ARG A 58 21.24 -26.98 -4.97
N LEU A 59 22.44 -26.52 -4.61
CA LEU A 59 23.01 -25.27 -5.10
C LEU A 59 23.33 -25.36 -6.60
N GLU A 60 23.89 -26.47 -7.06
CA GLU A 60 24.14 -26.73 -8.48
C GLU A 60 22.83 -26.71 -9.29
N LYS A 61 21.76 -27.28 -8.74
CA LYS A 61 20.41 -27.26 -9.34
C LYS A 61 19.70 -25.92 -9.22
N LYS A 62 20.31 -24.91 -8.59
CA LYS A 62 19.70 -23.59 -8.31
C LYS A 62 18.33 -23.71 -7.63
N ASP A 63 18.23 -24.56 -6.62
CA ASP A 63 17.00 -24.79 -5.85
C ASP A 63 16.96 -23.86 -4.62
N ALA A 64 16.50 -22.61 -4.81
CA ALA A 64 16.41 -21.66 -3.69
C ALA A 64 15.36 -22.07 -2.65
N ALA A 65 14.30 -22.77 -3.08
CA ALA A 65 13.23 -23.23 -2.21
C ALA A 65 13.75 -24.22 -1.15
N PHE A 66 14.67 -25.11 -1.53
CA PHE A 66 15.38 -25.98 -0.59
C PHE A 66 16.05 -25.18 0.53
N PHE A 67 16.86 -24.17 0.21
CA PHE A 67 17.53 -23.36 1.23
C PHE A 67 16.56 -22.50 2.05
N ALA A 68 15.53 -21.95 1.41
CA ALA A 68 14.49 -21.17 2.09
C ALA A 68 13.70 -22.00 3.11
N SER A 69 13.61 -23.33 2.92
CA SER A 69 12.99 -24.25 3.89
C SER A 69 13.86 -24.53 5.12
N LEU A 70 15.18 -24.31 5.02
CA LEU A 70 16.16 -24.59 6.07
C LEU A 70 16.60 -23.34 6.83
N LEU A 71 16.72 -22.21 6.13
CA LEU A 71 17.20 -20.96 6.70
C LEU A 71 16.08 -20.24 7.47
N PRO A 72 16.41 -19.55 8.59
CA PRO A 72 15.53 -18.53 9.13
C PRO A 72 15.31 -17.42 8.09
N LYS A 73 14.09 -16.88 7.98
CA LYS A 73 13.78 -15.78 7.05
C LYS A 73 14.72 -14.58 7.16
N SER A 74 15.19 -14.28 8.37
CA SER A 74 16.14 -13.19 8.59
C SER A 74 17.44 -13.42 7.81
N GLU A 75 17.83 -14.66 7.55
CA GLU A 75 19.09 -15.05 6.91
C GLU A 75 18.98 -15.31 5.40
N PHE A 76 17.81 -15.04 4.79
CA PHE A 76 17.62 -15.21 3.34
C PHE A 76 18.55 -14.33 2.49
N TRP A 77 19.10 -13.24 3.05
CA TRP A 77 20.12 -12.43 2.39
C TRP A 77 21.34 -13.24 1.94
N ARG A 78 21.61 -14.38 2.58
CA ARG A 78 22.71 -15.29 2.23
C ARG A 78 22.51 -16.00 0.89
N LEU A 79 21.27 -16.08 0.40
CA LEU A 79 20.94 -16.62 -0.92
C LEU A 79 21.42 -15.70 -2.04
N TYR A 80 21.48 -14.38 -1.79
CA TYR A 80 21.60 -13.40 -2.86
C TYR A 80 22.80 -13.61 -3.80
N PRO A 81 24.04 -13.86 -3.34
CA PRO A 81 25.18 -14.02 -4.24
C PRO A 81 25.06 -15.23 -5.16
N GLU A 82 24.59 -16.35 -4.63
CA GLU A 82 24.46 -17.62 -5.35
C GLU A 82 23.30 -17.63 -6.35
N PHE A 83 22.30 -16.77 -6.14
CA PHE A 83 21.10 -16.67 -6.95
C PHE A 83 20.98 -15.35 -7.72
N LYS A 84 22.06 -14.56 -7.80
CA LYS A 84 22.08 -13.24 -8.48
C LYS A 84 21.73 -13.33 -9.97
N ASP A 85 21.93 -14.48 -10.61
CA ASP A 85 21.54 -14.76 -12.01
C ASP A 85 20.09 -15.23 -12.18
N ARG A 86 19.38 -15.47 -11.06
CA ARG A 86 17.98 -15.93 -10.98
C ARG A 86 17.15 -15.05 -10.05
N VAL A 87 17.51 -13.77 -9.92
CA VAL A 87 16.83 -12.81 -9.05
C VAL A 87 15.85 -11.92 -9.84
N ALA A 88 14.71 -11.61 -9.24
CA ALA A 88 13.79 -10.58 -9.69
C ALA A 88 13.63 -9.50 -8.61
N PHE A 89 14.07 -8.29 -8.91
CA PHE A 89 13.71 -7.09 -8.17
C PHE A 89 12.33 -6.64 -8.63
N VAL A 90 11.37 -6.64 -7.71
CA VAL A 90 9.95 -6.42 -8.02
C VAL A 90 9.42 -5.28 -7.17
N ASP A 91 8.63 -4.43 -7.81
CA ASP A 91 7.90 -3.33 -7.23
C ASP A 91 6.60 -3.14 -8.01
N ILE A 92 5.50 -2.82 -7.34
CA ILE A 92 4.19 -2.60 -7.97
C ILE A 92 3.69 -1.18 -7.78
N GLU A 93 2.93 -0.71 -8.76
CA GLU A 93 2.08 0.46 -8.66
C GLU A 93 0.61 0.04 -8.66
N THR A 94 -0.22 0.75 -7.91
CA THR A 94 -1.63 0.41 -7.70
C THR A 94 -2.52 1.64 -7.82
N THR A 95 -3.83 1.44 -7.88
CA THR A 95 -4.81 2.54 -7.84
C THR A 95 -4.98 3.14 -6.44
N GLY A 96 -4.44 2.47 -5.42
CA GLY A 96 -4.58 2.83 -4.01
C GLY A 96 -3.99 1.75 -3.10
N LEU A 97 -4.25 1.82 -1.79
CA LEU A 97 -3.52 1.03 -0.79
C LEU A 97 -4.21 -0.28 -0.39
N SER A 98 -5.45 -0.50 -0.82
CA SER A 98 -6.26 -1.64 -0.40
C SER A 98 -6.20 -2.75 -1.44
N PRO A 99 -5.62 -3.93 -1.16
CA PRO A 99 -5.77 -5.05 -2.07
C PRO A 99 -7.23 -5.49 -2.18
N TYR A 100 -8.17 -5.03 -1.35
CA TYR A 100 -9.59 -5.35 -1.50
C TYR A 100 -10.26 -4.49 -2.58
N TYR A 101 -10.03 -3.17 -2.58
CA TYR A 101 -10.71 -2.19 -3.44
C TYR A 101 -9.87 -1.71 -4.62
N ASP A 102 -8.55 -1.81 -4.52
CA ASP A 102 -7.60 -1.32 -5.50
C ASP A 102 -7.04 -2.45 -6.37
N GLU A 103 -6.55 -2.05 -7.54
CA GLU A 103 -5.95 -2.92 -8.54
C GLU A 103 -4.50 -2.54 -8.81
N ILE A 104 -3.73 -3.52 -9.30
CA ILE A 104 -2.37 -3.29 -9.77
C ILE A 104 -2.46 -2.57 -11.12
N THR A 105 -1.77 -1.44 -11.26
CA THR A 105 -1.68 -0.65 -12.49
C THR A 105 -0.42 -0.99 -13.27
N LEU A 106 0.68 -1.26 -12.56
CA LEU A 106 1.96 -1.63 -13.14
C LEU A 106 2.72 -2.59 -12.21
N VAL A 107 3.39 -3.60 -12.79
CA VAL A 107 4.43 -4.37 -12.11
C VAL A 107 5.75 -4.11 -12.81
N GLY A 108 6.73 -3.63 -12.04
CA GLY A 108 8.12 -3.55 -12.43
C GLY A 108 8.84 -4.84 -12.11
N LEU A 109 9.60 -5.35 -13.07
CA LEU A 109 10.54 -6.44 -12.85
C LEU A 109 11.90 -6.04 -13.40
N PHE A 110 12.93 -6.11 -12.56
CA PHE A 110 14.31 -5.96 -12.97
C PHE A 110 15.12 -7.19 -12.56
N ASP A 111 15.86 -7.80 -13.49
CA ASP A 111 16.63 -9.02 -13.24
C ASP A 111 18.14 -8.78 -13.05
N GLY A 112 18.51 -7.52 -12.79
CA GLY A 112 19.90 -7.06 -12.76
C GLY A 112 20.47 -6.69 -14.13
N ARG A 113 19.74 -6.95 -15.23
CA ARG A 113 20.17 -6.62 -16.60
C ARG A 113 19.11 -5.84 -17.36
N GLU A 114 17.86 -6.26 -17.32
CA GLU A 114 16.75 -5.70 -18.08
C GLU A 114 15.56 -5.37 -17.19
N TYR A 115 14.99 -4.19 -17.40
CA TYR A 115 13.72 -3.78 -16.83
C TYR A 115 12.57 -4.18 -17.75
N LYS A 116 11.54 -4.82 -17.19
CA LYS A 116 10.29 -5.17 -17.85
C LYS A 116 9.14 -4.51 -17.11
N ALA A 117 8.30 -3.78 -17.84
CA ALA A 117 7.04 -3.26 -17.33
C ALA A 117 5.86 -4.16 -17.75
N TYR A 118 4.99 -4.48 -16.80
CA TYR A 118 3.73 -5.18 -17.02
C TYR A 118 2.58 -4.27 -16.62
N ILE A 119 1.79 -3.82 -17.58
CA ILE A 119 0.86 -2.69 -17.41
C ILE A 119 -0.58 -3.17 -17.53
N ALA A 120 -1.44 -2.71 -16.63
CA ALA A 120 -2.86 -3.04 -16.59
C ALA A 120 -3.55 -2.67 -17.91
N GLY A 121 -4.44 -3.56 -18.38
CA GLY A 121 -5.11 -3.41 -19.67
C GLY A 121 -4.23 -3.67 -20.90
N HIS A 122 -2.98 -4.09 -20.72
CA HIS A 122 -2.07 -4.43 -21.82
C HIS A 122 -1.43 -5.81 -21.64
N ASN A 123 -0.35 -5.92 -20.84
CA ASN A 123 0.45 -7.15 -20.69
C ASN A 123 0.60 -7.58 -19.23
N LEU A 124 -0.21 -7.04 -18.31
CA LEU A 124 -0.14 -7.37 -16.88
C LEU A 124 -0.24 -8.88 -16.62
N ASP A 125 -1.09 -9.58 -17.37
CA ASP A 125 -1.32 -11.02 -17.24
C ASP A 125 -0.15 -11.90 -17.71
N ASP A 126 0.85 -11.33 -18.40
CA ASP A 126 2.06 -12.05 -18.80
C ASP A 126 3.08 -12.16 -17.64
N PHE A 127 2.93 -11.35 -16.58
CA PHE A 127 3.87 -11.30 -15.45
C PHE A 127 4.17 -12.67 -14.83
N PRO A 128 3.17 -13.53 -14.49
CA PRO A 128 3.44 -14.82 -13.85
C PRO A 128 4.32 -15.75 -14.70
N LYS A 129 4.19 -15.69 -16.02
CA LYS A 129 4.95 -16.53 -16.96
C LYS A 129 6.44 -16.20 -16.91
N ASP A 130 6.77 -14.92 -17.00
CA ASP A 130 8.16 -14.45 -16.94
C ASP A 130 8.72 -14.62 -15.51
N PHE A 131 7.90 -14.35 -14.49
CA PHE A 131 8.27 -14.41 -13.09
C PHE A 131 8.61 -15.84 -12.61
N ALA A 132 7.96 -16.87 -13.17
CA ALA A 132 8.17 -18.26 -12.78
C ALA A 132 9.61 -18.79 -12.97
N SER A 133 10.43 -18.10 -13.77
CA SER A 133 11.83 -18.49 -14.04
C SER A 133 12.82 -18.07 -12.94
N TYR A 134 12.41 -17.19 -12.03
CA TYR A 134 13.26 -16.66 -10.96
C TYR A 134 13.17 -17.53 -9.70
N GLN A 135 14.28 -17.63 -8.98
CA GLN A 135 14.44 -18.41 -7.75
C GLN A 135 14.45 -17.51 -6.50
N LEU A 136 14.71 -16.22 -6.69
CA LEU A 136 14.77 -15.22 -5.63
C LEU A 136 14.01 -13.96 -6.05
N MET A 137 13.10 -13.48 -5.20
CA MET A 137 12.42 -12.19 -5.35
C MET A 137 12.92 -11.23 -4.28
N ILE A 138 13.17 -9.98 -4.66
CA ILE A 138 13.60 -8.91 -3.77
C ILE A 138 12.67 -7.72 -3.96
N THR A 139 12.12 -7.23 -2.85
CA THR A 139 11.16 -6.10 -2.82
C THR A 139 11.53 -5.14 -1.69
N PHE A 140 10.99 -3.92 -1.67
CA PHE A 140 11.00 -3.07 -0.47
C PHE A 140 9.60 -3.00 0.14
N ASN A 141 9.43 -3.47 1.38
CA ASN A 141 8.12 -3.54 2.05
C ASN A 141 7.08 -4.48 1.37
N GLY A 142 7.52 -5.31 0.43
CA GLY A 142 6.62 -6.17 -0.32
C GLY A 142 5.95 -7.27 0.48
N SER A 143 6.47 -7.66 1.65
CA SER A 143 5.77 -8.63 2.50
C SER A 143 4.42 -8.11 2.99
N LEU A 144 4.31 -6.77 3.16
CA LEU A 144 3.13 -6.11 3.69
C LEU A 144 2.28 -5.43 2.61
N PHE A 145 2.83 -5.19 1.42
CA PHE A 145 2.17 -4.46 0.34
C PHE A 145 2.13 -5.24 -0.98
N ASP A 146 3.26 -5.38 -1.68
CA ASP A 146 3.33 -5.99 -3.01
C ASP A 146 2.77 -7.42 -3.05
N VAL A 147 3.22 -8.29 -2.14
CA VAL A 147 2.86 -9.71 -2.10
C VAL A 147 1.35 -9.92 -1.90
N PRO A 148 0.67 -9.24 -0.95
CA PRO A 148 -0.79 -9.26 -0.87
C PRO A 148 -1.52 -8.93 -2.19
N PHE A 149 -1.11 -7.88 -2.90
CA PHE A 149 -1.70 -7.51 -4.20
C PHE A 149 -1.43 -8.56 -5.27
N LEU A 150 -0.17 -8.98 -5.42
CA LEU A 150 0.24 -9.98 -6.40
C LEU A 150 -0.44 -11.34 -6.16
N ARG A 151 -0.60 -11.78 -4.90
CA ARG A 151 -1.34 -13.01 -4.55
C ARG A 151 -2.80 -12.93 -4.92
N LYS A 152 -3.44 -11.78 -4.70
CA LYS A 152 -4.85 -11.59 -5.09
C LYS A 152 -4.99 -11.61 -6.61
N ARG A 153 -4.10 -10.91 -7.33
CA ARG A 153 -4.19 -10.79 -8.79
C ARG A 153 -3.78 -12.06 -9.53
N PHE A 154 -2.83 -12.81 -8.98
CA PHE A 154 -2.24 -14.01 -9.58
C PHE A 154 -2.25 -15.18 -8.57
N PRO A 155 -3.42 -15.79 -8.29
CA PRO A 155 -3.56 -16.80 -7.24
C PRO A 155 -2.75 -18.08 -7.50
N CYS A 156 -2.41 -18.36 -8.77
CA CYS A 156 -1.69 -19.57 -9.19
C CYS A 156 -0.17 -19.34 -9.38
N ILE A 157 0.37 -18.20 -8.96
CA ILE A 157 1.80 -17.91 -9.15
C ILE A 157 2.68 -18.76 -8.21
N ALA A 158 3.75 -19.33 -8.77
CA ALA A 158 4.78 -20.00 -7.98
C ALA A 158 5.68 -18.96 -7.30
N TRP A 159 5.82 -19.04 -5.97
CA TRP A 159 6.56 -18.05 -5.20
C TRP A 159 8.02 -18.46 -4.99
N PRO A 160 8.99 -17.67 -5.49
CA PRO A 160 10.40 -17.87 -5.16
C PRO A 160 10.70 -17.54 -3.69
N ALA A 161 11.93 -17.81 -3.24
CA ALA A 161 12.42 -17.27 -1.97
C ALA A 161 12.31 -15.74 -2.00
N HIS A 162 11.99 -15.11 -0.88
CA HIS A 162 11.67 -13.68 -0.83
C HIS A 162 12.50 -12.93 0.22
N ILE A 163 13.28 -11.96 -0.23
CA ILE A 163 13.98 -11.00 0.63
C ILE A 163 13.22 -9.68 0.58
N ASP A 164 12.77 -9.23 1.74
CA ASP A 164 12.19 -7.90 1.90
C ASP A 164 13.23 -6.94 2.52
N LEU A 165 13.67 -5.98 1.70
CA LEU A 165 14.73 -5.04 2.07
C LEU A 165 14.35 -4.15 3.24
N ARG A 166 13.06 -3.87 3.47
CA ARG A 166 12.62 -3.06 4.62
C ARG A 166 13.04 -3.73 5.93
N PHE A 167 12.85 -5.04 6.04
CA PHE A 167 13.19 -5.77 7.26
C PHE A 167 14.68 -6.10 7.33
N PHE A 168 15.30 -6.43 6.19
CA PHE A 168 16.73 -6.71 6.11
C PHE A 168 17.57 -5.49 6.49
N LEU A 169 17.35 -4.34 5.86
CA LEU A 169 18.13 -3.12 6.09
C LEU A 169 17.88 -2.52 7.48
N ARG A 170 16.69 -2.73 8.06
CA ARG A 170 16.42 -2.35 9.46
C ARG A 170 17.37 -3.03 10.45
N ARG A 171 17.82 -4.26 10.18
CA ARG A 171 18.82 -4.94 11.02
C ARG A 171 20.20 -4.27 10.97
N LEU A 172 20.46 -3.52 9.91
CA LEU A 172 21.68 -2.74 9.69
C LEU A 172 21.54 -1.28 10.15
N GLY A 173 20.40 -0.91 10.75
CA GLY A 173 20.15 0.44 11.28
C GLY A 173 19.40 1.38 10.34
N PHE A 174 19.05 0.95 9.13
CA PHE A 174 18.31 1.79 8.18
C PHE A 174 16.79 1.55 8.29
N ALA A 175 16.04 2.58 8.66
CA ALA A 175 14.59 2.50 8.87
C ALA A 175 13.86 3.63 8.14
N GLY A 176 12.65 3.36 7.65
CA GLY A 176 11.84 4.32 6.91
C GLY A 176 11.25 3.73 5.64
N GLY A 177 10.72 4.59 4.78
CA GLY A 177 10.34 4.24 3.40
C GLY A 177 11.57 4.11 2.50
N LEU A 178 11.37 3.58 1.28
CA LEU A 178 12.45 3.32 0.31
C LEU A 178 13.33 4.56 0.11
N LYS A 179 12.70 5.71 -0.21
CA LYS A 179 13.41 6.97 -0.49
C LYS A 179 14.18 7.53 0.69
N VAL A 180 13.71 7.29 1.92
CA VAL A 180 14.43 7.66 3.15
C VAL A 180 15.73 6.85 3.23
N VAL A 181 15.62 5.53 3.07
CA VAL A 181 16.78 4.62 3.13
C VAL A 181 17.76 4.89 1.99
N GLU A 182 17.28 5.17 0.78
CA GLU A 182 18.11 5.57 -0.36
C GLU A 182 18.94 6.81 -0.06
N ARG A 183 18.31 7.86 0.48
CA ARG A 183 19.00 9.10 0.85
C ARG A 183 20.03 8.86 1.95
N ASP A 184 19.68 8.09 2.98
CA ASP A 184 20.58 7.77 4.09
C ASP A 184 21.81 6.97 3.60
N LEU A 185 21.68 6.25 2.48
CA LEU A 185 22.75 5.51 1.81
C LEU A 185 23.40 6.28 0.63
N GLY A 186 23.05 7.56 0.44
CA GLY A 186 23.65 8.41 -0.59
C GLY A 186 23.22 8.09 -2.03
N ILE A 187 22.15 7.32 -2.22
CA ILE A 187 21.57 7.05 -3.54
C ILE A 187 20.83 8.31 -4.00
N ARG A 188 21.16 8.76 -5.22
CA ARG A 188 20.56 9.95 -5.84
C ARG A 188 19.70 9.52 -7.01
N ARG A 189 18.47 10.03 -7.04
CA ARG A 189 17.52 9.91 -8.16
C ARG A 189 17.66 11.10 -9.12
N PRO A 190 17.20 10.98 -10.38
CA PRO A 190 17.01 12.14 -11.26
C PRO A 190 16.12 13.20 -10.60
N ASP A 191 16.34 14.49 -10.93
CA ASP A 191 15.64 15.61 -10.29
C ASP A 191 14.11 15.50 -10.43
N GLU A 192 13.60 15.09 -11.60
CA GLU A 192 12.17 14.84 -11.84
C GLU A 192 11.55 13.77 -10.91
N MET A 193 12.37 12.90 -10.31
CA MET A 193 11.94 11.75 -9.51
C MET A 193 12.25 11.89 -8.01
N ALA A 194 13.10 12.86 -7.64
CA ALA A 194 13.64 13.00 -6.29
C ALA A 194 12.58 13.43 -5.27
N GLY A 195 11.61 14.25 -5.69
CA GLY A 195 10.54 14.78 -4.82
C GLY A 195 9.26 13.94 -4.79
N LEU A 196 9.16 12.92 -5.65
CA LEU A 196 7.94 12.13 -5.77
C LEU A 196 7.76 11.16 -4.59
N ASP A 197 6.57 10.64 -4.38
CA ASP A 197 6.27 9.52 -3.50
C ASP A 197 5.28 8.52 -4.15
N GLY A 198 4.83 7.52 -3.38
CA GLY A 198 3.91 6.50 -3.90
C GLY A 198 2.50 7.03 -4.21
N PHE A 199 2.11 8.19 -3.67
CA PHE A 199 0.83 8.82 -4.01
C PHE A 199 0.89 9.45 -5.41
N ASP A 200 2.03 10.02 -5.81
CA ASP A 200 2.21 10.54 -7.17
C ASP A 200 1.99 9.47 -8.26
N ALA A 201 2.39 8.22 -7.98
CA ALA A 201 2.15 7.10 -8.91
C ALA A 201 0.65 6.88 -9.19
N THR A 202 -0.20 7.02 -8.17
CA THR A 202 -1.67 6.92 -8.35
C THR A 202 -2.20 8.04 -9.24
N VAL A 203 -1.65 9.25 -9.09
CA VAL A 203 -2.00 10.43 -9.89
C VAL A 203 -1.54 10.25 -11.34
N PHE A 204 -0.33 9.74 -11.57
CA PHE A 204 0.18 9.46 -12.91
C PHE A 204 -0.68 8.47 -13.68
N TRP A 205 -1.11 7.40 -13.02
CA TRP A 205 -2.06 6.46 -13.61
C TRP A 205 -3.40 7.13 -13.92
N ASN A 206 -3.94 7.92 -12.98
CA ASN A 206 -5.21 8.63 -13.20
C ASN A 206 -5.12 9.57 -14.40
N ARG A 207 -4.04 10.34 -14.53
CA ARG A 207 -3.79 11.21 -15.69
C ARG A 207 -3.71 10.42 -16.99
N TYR A 208 -3.04 9.26 -16.97
CA TYR A 208 -2.92 8.40 -18.15
C TYR A 208 -4.27 7.90 -18.66
N VAL A 209 -5.13 7.40 -17.78
CA VAL A 209 -6.46 6.91 -18.18
C VAL A 209 -7.41 8.03 -18.64
N HIS A 210 -7.09 9.28 -18.33
CA HIS A 210 -7.75 10.48 -18.87
C HIS A 210 -7.04 11.05 -20.12
N GLY A 211 -6.12 10.29 -20.71
CA GLY A 211 -5.49 10.60 -22.00
C GLY A 211 -4.18 11.39 -21.94
N ASN A 212 -3.71 11.76 -20.75
CA ASN A 212 -2.40 12.39 -20.57
C ASN A 212 -1.30 11.31 -20.57
N ILE A 213 -0.70 11.07 -21.73
CA ILE A 213 0.33 10.04 -21.93
C ILE A 213 1.61 10.28 -21.13
N GLU A 214 1.90 11.52 -20.71
CA GLU A 214 3.07 11.79 -19.85
C GLU A 214 2.91 11.16 -18.47
N GLY A 215 1.67 10.98 -17.99
CA GLY A 215 1.39 10.18 -16.80
C GLY A 215 1.94 8.76 -16.92
N LEU A 216 1.76 8.11 -18.07
CA LEU A 216 2.32 6.76 -18.29
C LEU A 216 3.85 6.75 -18.26
N ARG A 217 4.49 7.74 -18.90
CA ARG A 217 5.97 7.86 -18.87
C ARG A 217 6.47 8.02 -17.44
N MET A 218 5.88 8.96 -16.68
CA MET A 218 6.27 9.24 -15.31
C MET A 218 6.08 8.02 -14.40
N LEU A 219 4.96 7.30 -14.54
CA LEU A 219 4.69 6.07 -13.79
C LEU A 219 5.75 4.99 -14.04
N VAL A 220 6.09 4.77 -15.32
CA VAL A 220 7.08 3.75 -15.71
C VAL A 220 8.50 4.17 -15.29
N ASP A 221 8.84 5.45 -15.42
CA ASP A 221 10.14 5.97 -14.95
C ASP A 221 10.28 5.84 -13.43
N TYR A 222 9.25 6.22 -12.67
CA TYR A 222 9.20 6.10 -11.22
C TYR A 222 9.47 4.66 -10.77
N ASN A 223 8.65 3.72 -11.25
CA ASN A 223 8.76 2.31 -10.89
C ASN A 223 10.11 1.69 -11.32
N ARG A 224 10.63 2.09 -12.49
CA ARG A 224 11.94 1.62 -12.95
C ARG A 224 13.07 2.05 -12.00
N GLU A 225 13.04 3.29 -11.51
CA GLU A 225 14.02 3.74 -10.53
C GLU A 225 13.90 2.96 -9.22
N ASP A 226 12.68 2.66 -8.77
CA ASP A 226 12.44 1.85 -7.57
C ASP A 226 13.10 0.46 -7.70
N VAL A 227 12.76 -0.32 -8.72
CA VAL A 227 13.32 -1.69 -8.88
C VAL A 227 14.83 -1.71 -9.12
N ARG A 228 15.41 -0.70 -9.78
CA ARG A 228 16.87 -0.61 -9.96
C ARG A 228 17.59 -0.26 -8.67
N ASN A 229 16.99 0.60 -7.84
CA ASN A 229 17.56 0.94 -6.55
C ASN A 229 17.46 -0.22 -5.56
N LEU A 230 16.47 -1.12 -5.68
CA LEU A 230 16.43 -2.36 -4.89
C LEU A 230 17.70 -3.19 -5.06
N GLN A 231 18.26 -3.28 -6.27
CA GLN A 231 19.54 -3.97 -6.48
C GLN A 231 20.67 -3.27 -5.72
N THR A 232 20.79 -1.95 -5.88
CA THR A 232 21.84 -1.17 -5.23
C THR A 232 21.77 -1.32 -3.70
N LEU A 233 20.57 -1.26 -3.15
CA LEU A 233 20.32 -1.46 -1.72
C LEU A 233 20.63 -2.88 -1.24
N MET A 234 20.31 -3.89 -2.05
CA MET A 234 20.64 -5.29 -1.72
C MET A 234 22.15 -5.50 -1.74
N ASP A 235 22.87 -4.98 -2.75
CA ASP A 235 24.33 -5.07 -2.85
C ASP A 235 25.00 -4.39 -1.62
N ILE A 236 24.59 -3.16 -1.27
CA ILE A 236 25.08 -2.46 -0.07
C ILE A 236 24.78 -3.24 1.21
N GLY A 237 23.53 -3.67 1.38
CA GLY A 237 23.09 -4.38 2.57
C GLY A 237 23.82 -5.71 2.74
N TYR A 238 24.05 -6.42 1.63
CA TYR A 238 24.84 -7.65 1.61
C TYR A 238 26.26 -7.40 2.11
N ASP A 239 26.96 -6.40 1.57
CA ASP A 239 28.34 -6.08 1.98
C ASP A 239 28.44 -5.71 3.46
N LEU A 240 27.51 -4.87 3.94
CA LEU A 240 27.46 -4.48 5.35
C LEU A 240 27.18 -5.67 6.28
N MET A 241 26.24 -6.53 5.89
CA MET A 241 25.91 -7.71 6.68
C MET A 241 27.06 -8.72 6.67
N GLN A 242 27.71 -8.92 5.53
CA GLN A 242 28.87 -9.81 5.41
C GLN A 242 30.00 -9.37 6.35
N LYS A 243 30.36 -8.08 6.33
CA LYS A 243 31.38 -7.50 7.24
C LYS A 243 31.01 -7.63 8.72
N ARG A 244 29.71 -7.63 9.03
CA ARG A 244 29.23 -7.77 10.41
C ARG A 244 29.35 -9.20 10.92
N VAL A 245 29.16 -10.20 10.06
CA VAL A 245 29.12 -11.61 10.50
C VAL A 245 30.45 -12.34 10.30
N LEU A 246 31.26 -11.97 9.30
CA LEU A 246 32.54 -12.62 9.04
C LEU A 246 33.69 -12.04 9.88
N PRO A 247 34.65 -12.85 10.35
CA PRO A 247 35.83 -12.37 11.08
C PRO A 247 36.73 -11.42 10.28
N ALA A 248 37.48 -10.58 10.99
CA ALA A 248 38.31 -9.51 10.42
C ALA A 248 39.28 -9.95 9.30
N ALA A 249 39.84 -11.17 9.38
CA ALA A 249 40.81 -11.71 8.43
C ALA A 249 40.26 -11.93 7.00
N GLU A 250 38.93 -11.95 6.81
CA GLU A 250 38.30 -12.21 5.50
C GLU A 250 37.84 -10.94 4.76
N HIS A 251 37.93 -9.76 5.40
CA HIS A 251 37.65 -8.48 4.74
C HIS A 251 38.56 -8.23 3.51
N ALA A 252 39.70 -8.92 3.44
CA ALA A 252 40.74 -8.72 2.45
C ALA A 252 40.50 -9.39 1.09
N ARG A 253 39.45 -10.22 0.90
CA ARG A 253 39.27 -10.98 -0.36
C ARG A 253 38.36 -10.35 -1.40
N ARG A 254 37.59 -9.31 -1.06
CA ARG A 254 36.99 -8.44 -2.08
C ARG A 254 37.08 -7.00 -1.61
N PRO A 255 37.79 -6.11 -2.32
CA PRO A 255 37.63 -4.69 -2.08
C PRO A 255 36.13 -4.39 -2.18
N ILE A 256 35.65 -3.44 -1.37
CA ILE A 256 34.38 -2.78 -1.63
C ILE A 256 34.54 -2.25 -3.06
N GLN A 257 34.05 -2.98 -4.05
CA GLN A 257 33.95 -2.43 -5.39
C GLN A 257 33.13 -1.16 -5.20
N GLU A 258 33.57 -0.04 -5.76
CA GLU A 258 32.68 1.10 -5.93
C GLU A 258 31.36 0.52 -6.41
N ILE A 259 30.31 0.63 -5.59
CA ILE A 259 29.04 -0.06 -5.82
C ILE A 259 28.62 0.31 -7.23
N GLU A 260 28.83 -0.61 -8.17
CA GLU A 260 28.57 -0.34 -9.58
C GLU A 260 27.07 -0.16 -9.66
N ARG A 261 26.64 1.11 -9.80
CA ARG A 261 25.24 1.40 -10.03
C ARG A 261 24.84 0.60 -11.27
N PRO A 262 23.64 0.00 -11.28
CA PRO A 262 23.15 -0.67 -12.47
C PRO A 262 23.32 0.27 -13.68
N PRO A 263 23.79 -0.20 -14.85
CA PRO A 263 24.08 0.65 -15.99
C PRO A 263 22.86 1.52 -16.32
N LYS A 264 23.09 2.80 -16.69
CA LYS A 264 22.00 3.73 -17.04
C LYS A 264 21.09 3.08 -18.09
N SER A 265 19.81 2.88 -17.73
CA SER A 265 18.82 2.38 -18.67
C SER A 265 18.51 3.45 -19.72
N ARG A 266 18.08 3.01 -20.91
CA ARG A 266 17.52 3.93 -21.90
C ARG A 266 16.34 4.71 -21.29
N PRO A 267 16.22 6.02 -21.52
CA PRO A 267 15.08 6.80 -21.05
C PRO A 267 13.75 6.24 -21.55
N THR A 268 12.73 6.30 -20.71
CA THR A 268 11.37 5.95 -21.14
C THR A 268 10.94 6.97 -22.19
N GLY A 269 10.44 6.47 -23.32
CA GLY A 269 9.83 7.31 -24.33
C GLY A 269 8.34 7.00 -24.38
N VAL A 270 7.51 8.02 -24.52
CA VAL A 270 6.08 7.85 -24.78
C VAL A 270 5.70 8.71 -25.98
N ARG A 271 4.89 8.16 -26.89
CA ARG A 271 4.39 8.90 -28.05
C ARG A 271 2.98 8.44 -28.38
N ARG A 272 2.10 9.38 -28.66
CA ARG A 272 0.75 9.09 -29.18
C ARG A 272 0.86 8.65 -30.64
N VAL A 273 0.27 7.50 -30.98
CA VAL A 273 0.28 6.90 -32.34
C VAL A 273 -1.16 6.72 -32.83
N GLY A 274 -1.97 7.76 -32.66
CA GLY A 274 -3.41 7.79 -32.98
C GLY A 274 -4.27 8.33 -31.83
N ASP A 275 -5.58 8.36 -32.04
CA ASP A 275 -6.52 8.95 -31.06
C ASP A 275 -6.64 8.12 -29.77
N THR A 276 -6.42 6.81 -29.87
CA THR A 276 -6.58 5.87 -28.76
C THR A 276 -5.34 5.02 -28.49
N GLN A 277 -4.23 5.25 -29.19
CA GLN A 277 -3.03 4.42 -29.11
C GLN A 277 -1.82 5.22 -28.65
N VAL A 278 -0.97 4.55 -27.87
CA VAL A 278 0.29 5.08 -27.38
C VAL A 278 1.38 4.04 -27.58
N GLU A 279 2.52 4.51 -28.06
CA GLU A 279 3.75 3.74 -28.10
C GLU A 279 4.58 4.11 -26.87
N LEU A 280 4.88 3.11 -26.04
CA LEU A 280 5.73 3.22 -24.86
C LEU A 280 7.03 2.47 -25.13
N ARG A 281 8.17 3.13 -24.97
CA ARG A 281 9.49 2.49 -24.97
C ARG A 281 10.01 2.42 -23.54
N ALA A 282 10.16 1.22 -23.00
CA ALA A 282 10.76 1.00 -21.68
C ALA A 282 11.89 -0.05 -21.77
N GLY A 283 13.10 0.36 -21.42
CA GLY A 283 14.29 -0.50 -21.58
C GLY A 283 14.59 -0.80 -23.05
N LYS A 284 14.64 -2.09 -23.41
CA LYS A 284 14.85 -2.55 -24.80
C LYS A 284 13.53 -2.85 -25.53
N LYS A 285 12.40 -2.83 -24.82
CA LYS A 285 11.09 -3.16 -25.37
C LYS A 285 10.33 -1.90 -25.78
N THR A 286 9.54 -2.06 -26.82
CA THR A 286 8.54 -1.08 -27.26
C THR A 286 7.18 -1.76 -27.19
N TYR A 287 6.22 -1.08 -26.59
CA TYR A 287 4.87 -1.55 -26.35
C TYR A 287 3.91 -0.64 -27.13
N LEU A 288 3.04 -1.22 -27.93
CA LEU A 288 1.95 -0.50 -28.57
C LEU A 288 0.67 -0.78 -27.77
N MET A 289 0.18 0.24 -27.09
CA MET A 289 -0.88 0.13 -26.10
C MET A 289 -2.10 0.92 -26.53
N VAL A 290 -3.28 0.44 -26.18
CA VAL A 290 -4.51 1.22 -26.25
C VAL A 290 -4.65 1.99 -24.94
N ILE A 291 -4.89 3.30 -25.01
CA ILE A 291 -5.16 4.13 -23.85
C ILE A 291 -6.44 3.59 -23.18
N PRO A 292 -6.38 3.15 -21.91
CA PRO A 292 -7.54 2.60 -21.23
C PRO A 292 -8.64 3.65 -21.16
N ARG A 293 -9.86 3.27 -21.56
CA ARG A 293 -11.05 4.07 -21.22
C ARG A 293 -11.55 3.59 -19.86
N LYS A 294 -11.28 4.36 -18.80
CA LYS A 294 -11.84 4.05 -17.47
C LYS A 294 -13.37 4.04 -17.61
N LYS A 295 -14.03 2.95 -17.19
CA LYS A 295 -15.49 2.91 -17.08
C LYS A 295 -15.85 3.84 -15.91
N GLN A 296 -16.03 5.12 -16.23
CA GLN A 296 -16.19 6.17 -15.23
C GLN A 296 -17.44 5.89 -14.41
N ARG A 297 -17.27 5.77 -13.10
CA ARG A 297 -18.40 5.69 -12.19
C ARG A 297 -19.01 7.07 -12.12
N THR A 298 -20.33 7.14 -12.20
CA THR A 298 -21.08 8.40 -12.18
C THR A 298 -22.21 8.32 -11.18
N ILE A 299 -22.75 9.48 -10.82
CA ILE A 299 -23.91 9.63 -9.95
C ILE A 299 -25.21 9.19 -10.65
N ALA A 300 -25.22 9.11 -11.99
CA ALA A 300 -26.42 8.85 -12.79
C ALA A 300 -27.19 7.56 -12.41
N PRO A 301 -26.55 6.40 -12.11
CA PRO A 301 -27.25 5.22 -11.62
C PRO A 301 -27.93 5.43 -10.27
N LEU A 302 -27.35 6.23 -9.37
CA LEU A 302 -27.96 6.57 -8.09
C LEU A 302 -29.18 7.45 -8.32
N LEU A 303 -29.03 8.52 -9.12
CA LEU A 303 -30.15 9.42 -9.43
C LEU A 303 -31.31 8.68 -10.08
N ARG A 304 -31.06 7.73 -10.99
CA ARG A 304 -32.15 6.91 -11.57
C ARG A 304 -32.93 6.12 -10.52
N LYS A 305 -32.27 5.60 -9.48
CA LYS A 305 -32.94 4.91 -8.37
C LYS A 305 -33.73 5.87 -7.46
N LEU A 306 -33.39 7.16 -7.50
CA LEU A 306 -34.03 8.23 -6.72
C LEU A 306 -35.07 9.04 -7.52
N GLY A 307 -35.53 8.55 -8.68
CA GLY A 307 -36.51 9.25 -9.53
C GLY A 307 -35.92 10.25 -10.53
N GLY A 308 -34.58 10.38 -10.57
CA GLY A 308 -33.85 11.29 -11.43
C GLY A 308 -33.35 12.55 -10.70
N ALA A 309 -32.56 13.38 -11.38
CA ALA A 309 -31.89 14.52 -10.76
C ALA A 309 -32.85 15.55 -10.12
N LYS A 310 -34.04 15.73 -10.71
CA LYS A 310 -35.05 16.69 -10.21
C LYS A 310 -35.82 16.18 -8.99
N GLU A 311 -35.97 14.87 -8.87
CA GLU A 311 -36.75 14.22 -7.80
C GLU A 311 -35.88 13.79 -6.62
N ALA A 312 -34.55 13.66 -6.85
CA ALA A 312 -33.61 13.33 -5.80
C ALA A 312 -33.68 14.38 -4.66
N PRO A 313 -33.96 13.96 -3.43
CA PRO A 313 -34.16 14.89 -2.32
C PRO A 313 -32.84 15.55 -1.92
N PRO A 314 -32.89 16.71 -1.23
CA PRO A 314 -31.70 17.26 -0.59
C PRO A 314 -31.17 16.29 0.47
N VAL A 315 -29.85 16.11 0.49
CA VAL A 315 -29.13 15.41 1.57
C VAL A 315 -27.99 16.29 2.06
N VAL A 316 -27.65 16.16 3.33
CA VAL A 316 -26.55 16.91 3.94
C VAL A 316 -25.41 15.96 4.29
N GLY A 317 -24.19 16.38 3.99
CA GLY A 317 -22.94 15.75 4.43
C GLY A 317 -22.15 16.69 5.34
N ILE A 318 -21.55 16.14 6.39
CA ILE A 318 -20.77 16.89 7.38
C ILE A 318 -19.40 16.23 7.55
N ASP A 319 -18.31 16.94 7.25
CA ASP A 319 -16.93 16.58 7.65
C ASP A 319 -16.64 17.23 9.00
N LEU A 320 -16.82 16.47 10.07
CA LEU A 320 -16.86 17.00 11.43
C LEU A 320 -15.45 17.13 12.02
N THR A 321 -15.15 18.29 12.60
CA THR A 321 -13.91 18.47 13.38
C THR A 321 -14.10 18.12 14.86
N GLY A 322 -13.01 17.88 15.57
CA GLY A 322 -13.08 17.50 16.99
C GLY A 322 -13.57 18.59 17.96
N SER A 323 -13.66 19.85 17.52
CA SER A 323 -14.14 20.99 18.31
C SER A 323 -14.45 22.20 17.42
N GLU A 324 -15.30 23.11 17.90
CA GLU A 324 -15.66 24.38 17.22
C GLU A 324 -14.50 25.35 17.00
N LYS A 325 -13.34 25.12 17.64
CA LYS A 325 -12.11 25.89 17.38
C LYS A 325 -11.61 25.77 15.93
N ARG A 326 -12.06 24.73 15.22
CA ARG A 326 -11.76 24.51 13.81
C ARG A 326 -13.08 24.29 13.09
N ALA A 327 -13.31 25.02 12.00
CA ALA A 327 -14.50 24.87 11.21
C ALA A 327 -14.66 23.44 10.66
N SER A 328 -15.89 22.94 10.66
CA SER A 328 -16.30 21.68 10.04
C SER A 328 -16.74 21.93 8.60
N GLY A 329 -16.50 20.98 7.72
CA GLY A 329 -17.05 21.01 6.37
C GLY A 329 -18.54 20.67 6.43
N TRP A 330 -19.35 21.44 5.71
CA TRP A 330 -20.77 21.18 5.55
C TRP A 330 -21.11 21.28 4.06
N ALA A 331 -21.91 20.34 3.55
CA ALA A 331 -22.39 20.38 2.19
C ALA A 331 -23.84 19.89 2.10
N VAL A 332 -24.63 20.55 1.26
CA VAL A 332 -25.92 20.04 0.80
C VAL A 332 -25.78 19.57 -0.65
N LEU A 333 -26.29 18.38 -0.96
CA LEU A 333 -26.34 17.83 -2.31
C LEU A 333 -27.82 17.67 -2.70
N GLN A 334 -28.21 18.29 -3.82
CA GLN A 334 -29.54 18.17 -4.41
C GLN A 334 -29.42 17.83 -5.89
N GLY A 335 -29.92 16.65 -6.27
CA GLY A 335 -29.74 16.13 -7.63
C GLY A 335 -28.26 15.87 -7.90
N ASN A 336 -27.63 16.70 -8.72
CA ASN A 336 -26.20 16.63 -8.99
C ASN A 336 -25.46 17.92 -8.61
N HIS A 337 -26.12 18.86 -7.95
CA HIS A 337 -25.54 20.13 -7.54
C HIS A 337 -25.28 20.13 -6.04
N ALA A 338 -24.05 20.45 -5.63
CA ALA A 338 -23.67 20.60 -4.24
C ALA A 338 -23.30 22.05 -3.90
N GLU A 339 -23.76 22.52 -2.75
CA GLU A 339 -23.26 23.73 -2.11
C GLU A 339 -22.45 23.32 -0.89
N ALA A 340 -21.24 23.86 -0.74
CA ALA A 340 -20.36 23.53 0.36
C ALA A 340 -19.82 24.80 1.03
N ARG A 341 -19.66 24.74 2.35
CA ARG A 341 -19.07 25.81 3.15
C ARG A 341 -18.45 25.28 4.43
N LEU A 342 -17.58 26.09 5.03
CA LEU A 342 -17.08 25.87 6.38
C LEU A 342 -18.01 26.48 7.43
N ILE A 343 -18.29 25.73 8.49
CA ILE A 343 -19.12 26.17 9.61
C ILE A 343 -18.38 25.96 10.94
N ASN A 344 -18.36 26.97 11.80
CA ASN A 344 -17.56 26.94 13.03
C ASN A 344 -18.29 26.34 14.23
N THR A 345 -19.51 26.80 14.51
CA THR A 345 -20.24 26.41 15.73
C THR A 345 -21.27 25.32 15.47
N ASP A 346 -21.58 24.56 16.50
CA ASP A 346 -22.59 23.52 16.48
C ASP A 346 -23.98 24.12 16.25
N GLU A 347 -24.28 25.30 16.81
CA GLU A 347 -25.57 25.98 16.60
C GLU A 347 -25.76 26.38 15.12
N GLU A 348 -24.74 26.94 14.48
CA GLU A 348 -24.78 27.31 13.06
C GLU A 348 -24.89 26.06 12.17
N LEU A 349 -24.15 24.99 12.50
CA LEU A 349 -24.16 23.72 11.78
C LEU A 349 -25.56 23.09 11.80
N ILE A 350 -26.22 23.11 12.97
CA ILE A 350 -27.58 22.61 13.14
C ILE A 350 -28.56 23.51 12.38
N ALA A 351 -28.46 24.83 12.54
CA ALA A 351 -29.36 25.78 11.89
C ALA A 351 -29.33 25.67 10.36
N GLU A 352 -28.15 25.62 9.74
CA GLU A 352 -28.02 25.47 8.29
C GLU A 352 -28.47 24.08 7.81
N THR A 353 -28.24 23.02 8.59
CA THR A 353 -28.75 21.67 8.27
C THR A 353 -30.28 21.63 8.32
N VAL A 354 -30.91 22.23 9.34
CA VAL A 354 -32.37 22.32 9.47
C VAL A 354 -32.96 23.10 8.29
N LYS A 355 -32.35 24.23 7.94
CA LYS A 355 -32.75 25.09 6.82
C LYS A 355 -32.68 24.36 5.48
N ALA A 356 -31.69 23.50 5.28
CA ALA A 356 -31.58 22.67 4.07
C ALA A 356 -32.67 21.59 3.96
N ALA A 357 -33.40 21.31 5.05
CA ALA A 357 -34.48 20.32 5.14
C ALA A 357 -34.14 18.96 4.48
N PRO A 358 -32.99 18.34 4.82
CA PRO A 358 -32.52 17.15 4.13
C PRO A 358 -33.36 15.92 4.46
N ARG A 359 -33.43 14.98 3.51
CA ARG A 359 -33.99 13.65 3.77
C ARG A 359 -33.12 12.83 4.72
N ILE A 360 -31.80 13.02 4.65
CA ILE A 360 -30.77 12.34 5.46
C ILE A 360 -29.62 13.29 5.76
N VAL A 361 -29.10 13.20 6.98
CA VAL A 361 -27.83 13.82 7.42
C VAL A 361 -26.75 12.73 7.52
N SER A 362 -25.69 12.85 6.74
CA SER A 362 -24.50 11.99 6.78
C SER A 362 -23.36 12.70 7.51
N ILE A 363 -22.77 12.04 8.51
CA ILE A 363 -21.72 12.64 9.35
C ILE A 363 -20.45 11.81 9.24
N ASP A 364 -19.33 12.44 8.90
CA ASP A 364 -17.98 11.87 9.00
C ASP A 364 -17.47 11.97 10.43
N SER A 365 -17.97 11.08 11.29
CA SER A 365 -17.50 10.91 12.65
C SER A 365 -18.00 9.59 13.21
N PRO A 366 -17.25 8.90 14.08
CA PRO A 366 -17.80 7.83 14.89
C PRO A 366 -19.06 8.27 15.65
N LEU A 367 -20.20 7.65 15.36
CA LEU A 367 -21.49 7.92 16.00
C LEU A 367 -21.79 6.95 17.14
N SER A 368 -20.79 6.17 17.55
CA SER A 368 -20.84 5.25 18.68
C SER A 368 -19.43 4.91 19.19
N ILE A 369 -19.37 4.18 20.30
CA ILE A 369 -18.14 3.62 20.87
C ILE A 369 -18.20 2.08 20.84
N PRO A 370 -17.11 1.36 21.13
CA PRO A 370 -17.11 -0.10 21.16
C PRO A 370 -18.18 -0.65 22.12
N GLY A 371 -19.05 -1.53 21.59
CA GLY A 371 -20.23 -2.03 22.30
C GLY A 371 -21.39 -1.04 22.44
N GLY A 372 -21.43 0.03 21.63
CA GLY A 372 -22.60 0.89 21.47
C GLY A 372 -22.80 1.95 22.56
N LYS A 373 -24.07 2.36 22.76
CA LYS A 373 -24.47 3.25 23.87
C LYS A 373 -24.25 2.52 25.20
N ARG A 374 -23.43 3.09 26.08
CA ARG A 374 -23.13 2.55 27.42
C ARG A 374 -23.57 3.53 28.49
N ALA A 375 -24.34 3.04 29.47
CA ALA A 375 -24.81 3.84 30.61
C ALA A 375 -23.78 3.91 31.74
N GLY A 376 -23.89 4.95 32.58
CA GLY A 376 -23.03 5.17 33.75
C GLY A 376 -21.81 6.06 33.48
N PRO A 377 -21.07 6.44 34.54
CA PRO A 377 -19.90 7.32 34.41
C PRO A 377 -18.75 6.60 33.69
N GLY A 378 -18.03 7.35 32.85
CA GLY A 378 -16.84 6.85 32.14
C GLY A 378 -17.09 5.75 31.08
N PRO A 379 -18.09 5.90 30.18
CA PRO A 379 -18.45 4.86 29.20
C PRO A 379 -17.27 4.47 28.28
N GLU A 380 -16.41 5.43 27.92
CA GLU A 380 -15.21 5.17 27.12
C GLU A 380 -14.16 4.35 27.88
N ALA A 381 -13.90 4.68 29.15
CA ALA A 381 -12.92 3.95 29.96
C ALA A 381 -13.33 2.49 30.13
N LYS A 382 -14.62 2.25 30.35
CA LYS A 382 -15.20 0.90 30.41
C LYS A 382 -15.10 0.19 29.06
N ALA A 383 -15.44 0.85 27.96
CA ALA A 383 -15.30 0.28 26.62
C ALA A 383 -13.84 -0.11 26.31
N ILE A 384 -12.88 0.73 26.67
CA ILE A 384 -11.44 0.46 26.48
C ILE A 384 -11.00 -0.76 27.27
N ALA A 385 -11.40 -0.88 28.53
CA ALA A 385 -11.03 -2.01 29.38
C ALA A 385 -11.58 -3.35 28.87
N GLU A 386 -12.80 -3.37 28.34
CA GLU A 386 -13.50 -4.60 27.96
C GLU A 386 -13.29 -4.98 26.48
N LEU A 387 -13.30 -4.01 25.56
CA LEU A 387 -13.35 -4.23 24.11
C LEU A 387 -12.20 -3.53 23.35
N GLY A 388 -11.43 -2.69 24.04
CA GLY A 388 -10.38 -1.86 23.44
C GLY A 388 -10.92 -0.59 22.78
N ILE A 389 -10.11 0.00 21.90
CA ILE A 389 -10.36 1.33 21.33
C ILE A 389 -11.06 1.33 19.95
N MET A 390 -11.48 0.16 19.45
CA MET A 390 -12.02 -0.03 18.10
C MET A 390 -13.33 -0.80 18.08
N ARG A 391 -14.27 -0.31 17.29
CA ARG A 391 -15.54 -0.93 16.88
C ARG A 391 -15.32 -1.97 15.78
N GLY A 392 -16.35 -2.76 15.51
CA GLY A 392 -16.35 -3.77 14.45
C GLY A 392 -16.15 -3.19 13.05
N CYS A 393 -16.71 -2.01 12.78
CA CYS A 393 -16.59 -1.33 11.49
C CYS A 393 -15.12 -0.98 11.16
N GLU A 394 -14.41 -0.38 12.11
CA GLU A 394 -13.00 0.02 11.94
C GLU A 394 -12.07 -1.18 11.77
N ARG A 395 -12.33 -2.26 12.51
CA ARG A 395 -11.60 -3.52 12.36
C ARG A 395 -11.82 -4.13 10.98
N THR A 396 -13.05 -4.03 10.45
CA THR A 396 -13.39 -4.53 9.12
C THR A 396 -12.70 -3.72 8.04
N LEU A 397 -12.74 -2.39 8.10
CA LEU A 397 -12.00 -1.52 7.18
C LEU A 397 -10.50 -1.83 7.18
N ARG A 398 -9.88 -1.96 8.36
CA ARG A 398 -8.46 -2.31 8.46
C ARG A 398 -8.14 -3.67 7.84
N ARG A 399 -8.97 -4.69 8.05
CA ARG A 399 -8.80 -6.01 7.41
C ARG A 399 -8.92 -5.92 5.88
N ARG A 400 -9.73 -4.98 5.39
CA ARG A 400 -9.85 -4.67 3.96
C ARG A 400 -8.80 -3.66 3.48
N GLY A 401 -7.74 -3.40 4.24
CA GLY A 401 -6.65 -2.52 3.81
C GLY A 401 -6.97 -1.02 3.83
N ILE A 402 -8.13 -0.61 4.33
CA ILE A 402 -8.45 0.80 4.54
C ILE A 402 -7.99 1.22 5.94
N TYR A 403 -7.03 2.15 6.00
CA TYR A 403 -6.58 2.69 7.28
C TYR A 403 -7.61 3.68 7.83
N VAL A 404 -8.08 3.40 9.04
CA VAL A 404 -8.95 4.26 9.82
C VAL A 404 -8.40 4.41 11.24
N TYR A 405 -8.60 5.58 11.84
CA TYR A 405 -8.23 5.85 13.22
C TYR A 405 -9.24 5.19 14.17
N PRO A 406 -8.78 4.54 15.26
CA PRO A 406 -9.68 4.06 16.30
C PRO A 406 -10.53 5.21 16.87
N CYS A 407 -11.84 5.00 17.00
CA CYS A 407 -12.75 6.01 17.56
C CYS A 407 -12.33 6.49 18.96
N LEU A 408 -11.79 5.60 19.81
CA LEU A 408 -11.34 5.96 21.17
C LEU A 408 -9.84 6.24 21.30
N LEU A 409 -9.12 6.43 20.17
CA LEU A 409 -7.77 7.00 20.21
C LEU A 409 -7.81 8.37 20.89
N PRO A 410 -6.85 8.77 21.75
CA PRO A 410 -6.94 10.00 22.52
C PRO A 410 -7.26 11.26 21.69
N SER A 411 -6.68 11.38 20.49
CA SER A 411 -6.95 12.48 19.56
C SER A 411 -8.35 12.44 18.92
N MET A 412 -9.00 11.27 18.86
CA MET A 412 -10.30 11.05 18.22
C MET A 412 -11.49 11.13 19.19
N ARG A 413 -11.25 11.06 20.51
CA ARG A 413 -12.34 11.05 21.51
C ARG A 413 -13.20 12.31 21.46
N GLY A 414 -12.58 13.48 21.26
CA GLY A 414 -13.31 14.75 21.11
C GLY A 414 -14.28 14.71 19.92
N LEU A 415 -13.78 14.27 18.77
CA LEU A 415 -14.58 14.09 17.55
C LEU A 415 -15.71 13.07 17.74
N THR A 416 -15.40 11.92 18.35
CA THR A 416 -16.39 10.85 18.61
C THR A 416 -17.51 11.32 19.52
N ARG A 417 -17.20 12.02 20.62
CA ARG A 417 -18.23 12.57 21.51
C ARG A 417 -19.10 13.62 20.81
N ARG A 418 -18.48 14.52 20.05
CA ARG A 418 -19.19 15.55 19.29
C ARG A 418 -20.10 14.93 18.23
N GLY A 419 -19.62 13.92 17.51
CA GLY A 419 -20.40 13.16 16.52
C GLY A 419 -21.62 12.49 17.14
N ILE A 420 -21.44 11.74 18.24
CA ILE A 420 -22.54 11.09 18.98
C ILE A 420 -23.60 12.11 19.40
N ARG A 421 -23.17 13.25 19.97
CA ARG A 421 -24.08 14.29 20.46
C ARG A 421 -24.88 14.93 19.32
N LEU A 422 -24.21 15.40 18.27
CA LEU A 422 -24.87 16.02 17.11
C LEU A 422 -25.82 15.04 16.40
N ALA A 423 -25.43 13.78 16.26
CA ALA A 423 -26.30 12.76 15.68
C ALA A 423 -27.58 12.55 16.50
N GLU A 424 -27.51 12.62 17.83
CA GLU A 424 -28.69 12.53 18.69
C GLU A 424 -29.56 13.79 18.58
N GLU A 425 -28.95 14.98 18.52
CA GLU A 425 -29.67 16.25 18.34
C GLU A 425 -30.43 16.28 17.00
N PHE A 426 -29.80 15.88 15.89
CA PHE A 426 -30.49 15.77 14.59
C PHE A 426 -31.63 14.75 14.61
N LYS A 427 -31.45 13.60 15.29
CA LYS A 427 -32.53 12.61 15.46
C LYS A 427 -33.70 13.16 16.25
N GLN A 428 -33.45 13.94 17.31
CA GLN A 428 -34.49 14.60 18.09
C GLN A 428 -35.26 15.66 17.29
N LEU A 429 -34.58 16.31 16.34
CA LEU A 429 -35.20 17.22 15.37
C LEU A 429 -35.96 16.49 14.23
N GLY A 430 -35.98 15.16 14.24
CA GLY A 430 -36.73 14.33 13.29
C GLY A 430 -35.96 13.91 12.03
N PHE A 431 -34.65 14.18 11.96
CA PHE A 431 -33.84 13.76 10.82
C PHE A 431 -33.34 12.32 10.97
N GLU A 432 -33.26 11.63 9.83
CA GLU A 432 -32.54 10.37 9.73
C GLU A 432 -31.03 10.67 9.60
N VAL A 433 -30.21 9.99 10.41
CA VAL A 433 -28.77 10.25 10.51
C VAL A 433 -27.98 8.97 10.26
N ILE A 434 -26.99 9.05 9.38
CA ILE A 434 -26.05 7.95 9.09
C ILE A 434 -24.61 8.35 9.42
N GLU A 435 -23.82 7.35 9.83
CA GLU A 435 -22.36 7.48 9.91
C GLU A 435 -21.75 7.22 8.54
N SER A 436 -20.80 8.04 8.12
CA SER A 436 -20.04 7.85 6.88
C SER A 436 -18.54 7.98 7.12
N TYR A 437 -17.75 7.58 6.12
CA TYR A 437 -16.32 7.83 6.09
C TYR A 437 -15.89 8.17 4.66
N PRO A 438 -15.80 9.48 4.31
CA PRO A 438 -15.45 10.00 2.98
C PRO A 438 -14.23 9.33 2.36
N GLY A 439 -13.16 9.15 3.13
CA GLY A 439 -11.95 8.50 2.63
C GLY A 439 -12.20 7.06 2.14
N ALA A 440 -12.98 6.27 2.87
CA ALA A 440 -13.35 4.93 2.41
C ALA A 440 -14.27 4.98 1.19
N ALA A 441 -15.23 5.92 1.17
CA ALA A 441 -16.11 6.11 0.03
C ALA A 441 -15.33 6.45 -1.25
N GLN A 442 -14.39 7.40 -1.17
CA GLN A 442 -13.48 7.82 -2.23
C GLN A 442 -12.69 6.64 -2.80
N ASP A 443 -12.03 5.84 -1.95
CA ASP A 443 -11.32 4.64 -2.38
C ASP A 443 -12.24 3.67 -3.11
N ILE A 444 -13.41 3.39 -2.53
CA ILE A 444 -14.34 2.40 -3.08
C ILE A 444 -14.84 2.84 -4.45
N ILE A 445 -15.18 4.12 -4.64
CA ILE A 445 -15.70 4.65 -5.91
C ILE A 445 -14.60 5.06 -6.90
N GLY A 446 -13.33 4.95 -6.53
CA GLY A 446 -12.18 5.20 -7.39
C GLY A 446 -11.90 6.68 -7.64
N ILE A 447 -12.15 7.53 -6.63
CA ILE A 447 -11.79 8.95 -6.57
C ILE A 447 -10.55 9.11 -5.67
N ILE A 448 -9.56 9.86 -6.15
CA ILE A 448 -8.32 10.11 -5.40
C ILE A 448 -8.61 10.96 -4.15
N ARG A 449 -8.08 10.54 -2.98
CA ARG A 449 -8.31 11.23 -1.70
C ARG A 449 -7.57 12.58 -1.62
N LYS A 450 -8.09 13.48 -0.78
CA LYS A 450 -7.47 14.78 -0.45
C LYS A 450 -6.01 14.72 0.01
N LYS A 451 -5.60 13.61 0.64
CA LYS A 451 -4.22 13.42 1.13
C LYS A 451 -3.21 13.15 0.03
N VAL A 452 -3.69 12.71 -1.14
CA VAL A 452 -2.87 12.45 -2.34
C VAL A 452 -2.77 13.74 -3.13
N ASP A 453 -3.90 14.22 -3.65
CA ASP A 453 -3.99 15.47 -4.39
C ASP A 453 -5.44 16.00 -4.31
N ILE A 454 -5.56 17.24 -3.84
CA ILE A 454 -6.87 17.90 -3.66
C ILE A 454 -7.54 18.26 -5.00
N GLN A 455 -6.75 18.55 -6.05
CA GLN A 455 -7.27 18.82 -7.39
C GLN A 455 -7.82 17.55 -8.01
N GLU A 456 -7.15 16.42 -7.80
CA GLU A 456 -7.64 15.12 -8.27
C GLU A 456 -8.92 14.69 -7.53
N LEU A 457 -9.09 15.03 -6.24
CA LEU A 457 -10.36 14.84 -5.52
C LEU A 457 -11.49 15.67 -6.16
N LYS A 458 -11.25 16.97 -6.36
CA LYS A 458 -12.23 17.87 -7.00
C LYS A 458 -12.60 17.37 -8.40
N GLN A 459 -11.60 17.08 -9.23
CA GLN A 459 -11.82 16.57 -10.58
C GLN A 459 -12.56 15.23 -10.53
N GLY A 460 -12.22 14.34 -9.59
CA GLY A 460 -12.92 13.08 -9.40
C GLY A 460 -14.40 13.23 -9.05
N LEU A 461 -14.78 14.23 -8.26
CA LEU A 461 -16.19 14.54 -7.96
C LEU A 461 -16.93 15.09 -9.20
N LEU A 462 -16.27 15.96 -9.98
CA LEU A 462 -16.80 16.48 -11.24
C LEU A 462 -17.01 15.37 -12.28
N ASP A 463 -16.02 14.51 -12.41
CA ASP A 463 -16.00 13.32 -13.25
C ASP A 463 -17.06 12.30 -12.84
N PHE A 464 -17.37 12.23 -11.54
CA PHE A 464 -18.49 11.46 -11.01
C PHE A 464 -19.85 12.10 -11.35
N GLY A 465 -19.86 13.35 -11.83
CA GLY A 465 -21.04 14.08 -12.27
C GLY A 465 -21.63 15.01 -11.21
N ILE A 466 -20.88 15.36 -10.16
CA ILE A 466 -21.28 16.35 -9.16
C ILE A 466 -20.74 17.72 -9.58
N ASP A 467 -21.65 18.68 -9.76
CA ASP A 467 -21.36 20.10 -9.97
C ASP A 467 -21.59 20.86 -8.66
N GLY A 468 -21.05 22.08 -8.52
CA GLY A 468 -21.23 22.85 -7.29
C GLY A 468 -20.40 24.12 -7.19
N ASP A 469 -20.62 24.87 -6.12
CA ASP A 469 -19.87 26.10 -5.81
C ASP A 469 -18.36 25.86 -5.58
N PHE A 470 -17.99 24.66 -5.14
CA PHE A 470 -16.60 24.19 -5.04
C PHE A 470 -15.84 24.20 -6.38
N ASN A 471 -16.53 24.42 -7.50
CA ASN A 471 -15.93 24.61 -8.82
C ASN A 471 -15.26 25.96 -9.01
N ASN A 472 -15.81 27.03 -8.44
CA ASN A 472 -15.46 28.41 -8.81
C ASN A 472 -14.69 29.17 -7.72
N GLY A 473 -14.13 28.47 -6.73
CA GLY A 473 -13.45 29.08 -5.58
C GLY A 473 -12.14 28.41 -5.19
N LYS A 474 -11.53 28.94 -4.12
CA LYS A 474 -10.37 28.32 -3.46
C LYS A 474 -10.82 27.01 -2.82
N ILE A 475 -10.16 25.92 -3.20
CA ILE A 475 -10.57 24.57 -2.78
C ILE A 475 -10.27 24.36 -1.30
N ASN A 476 -11.28 24.03 -0.50
CA ASN A 476 -11.08 23.51 0.85
C ASN A 476 -11.31 22.00 0.91
N HIS A 477 -10.35 21.30 1.48
CA HIS A 477 -10.38 19.85 1.63
C HIS A 477 -11.53 19.34 2.51
N ASP A 478 -11.94 20.10 3.53
CA ASP A 478 -13.01 19.70 4.44
C ASP A 478 -14.39 19.88 3.75
N GLU A 479 -14.52 20.84 2.82
CA GLU A 479 -15.72 21.01 1.97
C GLU A 479 -15.89 19.82 1.01
N LEU A 480 -14.83 19.38 0.33
CA LEU A 480 -14.89 18.25 -0.60
C LEU A 480 -15.22 16.91 0.11
N ASP A 481 -14.74 16.73 1.34
CA ASP A 481 -15.09 15.56 2.14
C ASP A 481 -16.54 15.63 2.64
N ALA A 482 -17.07 16.82 2.94
CA ALA A 482 -18.48 17.01 3.22
C ALA A 482 -19.36 16.70 1.99
N VAL A 483 -18.96 17.11 0.78
CA VAL A 483 -19.62 16.71 -0.49
C VAL A 483 -19.59 15.19 -0.67
N THR A 484 -18.45 14.56 -0.39
CA THR A 484 -18.33 13.09 -0.43
C THR A 484 -19.25 12.43 0.61
N SER A 485 -19.34 12.97 1.82
CA SER A 485 -20.26 12.50 2.88
C SER A 485 -21.72 12.60 2.43
N ALA A 486 -22.10 13.70 1.78
CA ALA A 486 -23.44 13.87 1.19
C ALA A 486 -23.70 12.82 0.10
N LEU A 487 -22.70 12.52 -0.74
CA LEU A 487 -22.79 11.45 -1.73
C LEU A 487 -23.02 10.07 -1.09
N VAL A 488 -22.43 9.77 0.08
CA VAL A 488 -22.70 8.52 0.82
C VAL A 488 -24.19 8.42 1.20
N ALA A 489 -24.84 9.53 1.55
CA ALA A 489 -26.28 9.55 1.80
C ALA A 489 -27.10 9.13 0.57
N TYR A 490 -26.67 9.50 -0.65
CA TYR A 490 -27.31 9.02 -1.88
C TYR A 490 -27.06 7.55 -2.15
N PHE A 491 -25.88 7.02 -1.87
CA PHE A 491 -25.67 5.56 -1.92
C PHE A 491 -26.60 4.83 -0.95
N TYR A 492 -26.79 5.37 0.25
CA TYR A 492 -27.72 4.83 1.24
C TYR A 492 -29.17 4.87 0.75
N LEU A 493 -29.68 6.03 0.33
CA LEU A 493 -31.05 6.19 -0.19
C LEU A 493 -31.32 5.32 -1.42
N ALA A 494 -30.33 5.16 -2.29
CA ALA A 494 -30.44 4.34 -3.49
C ALA A 494 -30.25 2.83 -3.21
N GLY A 495 -30.15 2.41 -1.94
CA GLY A 495 -29.94 1.01 -1.55
C GLY A 495 -28.66 0.39 -2.13
N SER A 496 -27.65 1.21 -2.43
CA SER A 496 -26.40 0.82 -3.09
C SER A 496 -25.21 0.95 -2.11
N TYR A 497 -25.40 0.47 -0.89
CA TYR A 497 -24.45 0.65 0.21
C TYR A 497 -24.14 -0.67 0.93
N GLU A 498 -23.07 -0.66 1.70
CA GLU A 498 -22.77 -1.68 2.70
C GLU A 498 -22.69 -1.02 4.08
N GLY A 499 -23.39 -1.58 5.07
CA GLY A 499 -23.27 -1.19 6.47
C GLY A 499 -22.22 -2.02 7.19
N LEU A 500 -21.13 -1.39 7.63
CA LEU A 500 -20.09 -2.04 8.43
C LEU A 500 -20.36 -1.84 9.91
N GLY A 501 -20.43 -2.91 10.69
CA GLY A 501 -20.71 -2.83 12.12
C GLY A 501 -21.71 -3.90 12.56
N ASN A 502 -22.53 -3.56 13.54
CA ASN A 502 -23.60 -4.39 14.07
C ASN A 502 -24.67 -3.49 14.72
N GLU A 503 -25.82 -4.05 15.06
CA GLU A 503 -26.93 -3.27 15.65
C GLU A 503 -26.55 -2.55 16.96
N GLN A 504 -25.68 -3.15 17.77
CA GLN A 504 -25.26 -2.57 19.04
C GLN A 504 -24.40 -1.31 18.83
N GLU A 505 -23.45 -1.36 17.90
CA GLU A 505 -22.54 -0.26 17.57
C GLU A 505 -23.12 0.70 16.51
N GLY A 506 -24.22 0.34 15.85
CA GLY A 506 -24.64 0.98 14.63
C GLY A 506 -23.75 0.62 13.44
N TYR A 507 -24.10 1.14 12.27
CA TYR A 507 -23.43 0.86 11.01
C TYR A 507 -22.74 2.10 10.47
N LEU A 508 -21.46 1.95 10.14
CA LEU A 508 -20.74 2.86 9.25
C LEU A 508 -21.15 2.54 7.81
N ILE A 509 -21.73 3.51 7.12
CA ILE A 509 -22.20 3.35 5.75
C ILE A 509 -21.07 3.67 4.78
N ILE A 510 -20.83 2.74 3.86
CA ILE A 510 -19.92 2.91 2.72
C ILE A 510 -20.63 2.55 1.41
N PRO A 511 -20.20 3.09 0.26
CA PRO A 511 -20.70 2.65 -1.03
C PRO A 511 -20.50 1.14 -1.21
N GLN A 512 -21.47 0.46 -1.82
CA GLN A 512 -21.30 -0.94 -2.17
C GLN A 512 -20.26 -1.04 -3.30
N ALA A 513 -19.20 -1.81 -3.08
CA ALA A 513 -18.24 -2.11 -4.14
C ALA A 513 -18.94 -2.96 -5.21
N TYR A 514 -19.08 -2.43 -6.42
CA TYR A 514 -19.49 -3.22 -7.58
C TYR A 514 -18.35 -4.19 -7.90
N ARG A 515 -18.58 -5.49 -7.70
CA ARG A 515 -17.64 -6.54 -8.09
C ARG A 515 -17.74 -6.82 -9.58
#